data_AF-A0A231RG25-F1
#
_entry.id   AF-A0A231RG25-F1
#
_cell.length_a   1.000
_cell.length_b   1.000
_cell.length_c   1.000
_cell.angle_alpha   90.00
_cell.angle_beta   90.00
_cell.angle_gamma   90.00
#
_symmetry.space_group_name_H-M   'P 1'
#
loop_
_entity.id
_entity.type
_entity.pdbx_description
1 polymer ?
#
loop_
_entity_poly.entity_id
_entity_poly.type
_entity_poly.pdbx_seq_one_letter_code
_entity_poly.pdbx_strand_id
1 'polypeptide(L)' 'MSLESLKVQIIKKAWEDPAFKSSLLSDPKEAIKAAFGVEIPAGIELKAVEETSSQYYLVIPPNPEDVSVDPAPNIVW' A
#
# COMPACT_ATOMS: atom_id res chain seq x y z
N MET A 1 2.31 -16.70 -2.68
CA MET A 1 1.78 -15.58 -3.49
C MET A 1 2.79 -14.45 -3.42
N SER A 2 3.21 -13.90 -4.57
CA SER A 2 4.20 -12.82 -4.61
C SER A 2 3.54 -11.48 -4.25
N LEU A 3 4.22 -10.63 -3.48
CA LEU A 3 3.75 -9.29 -3.05
C LEU A 3 3.35 -8.39 -4.22
N GLU A 4 4.05 -8.51 -5.35
CA GLU A 4 3.74 -7.82 -6.60
C GLU A 4 2.33 -8.14 -7.11
N SER A 5 1.87 -9.38 -6.95
CA SER A 5 0.53 -9.78 -7.39
C SER A 5 -0.57 -9.17 -6.52
N LEU A 6 -0.31 -8.91 -5.23
CA LEU A 6 -1.29 -8.28 -4.34
C LEU A 6 -1.45 -6.80 -4.68
N LYS A 7 -0.35 -6.07 -4.94
CA LYS A 7 -0.39 -4.66 -5.37
C LYS A 7 -1.28 -4.49 -6.61
N VAL A 8 -1.05 -5.32 -7.63
CA VAL A 8 -1.83 -5.27 -8.88
C VAL A 8 -3.31 -5.54 -8.64
N GLN A 9 -3.66 -6.50 -7.78
CA GLN A 9 -5.06 -6.79 -7.46
C GLN A 9 -5.74 -5.64 -6.71
N ILE A 10 -5.06 -5.00 -5.77
CA ILE A 10 -5.58 -3.83 -5.04
C ILE A 10 -5.86 -2.69 -6.01
N ILE A 11 -4.90 -2.38 -6.90
CA ILE A 11 -5.05 -1.32 -7.90
C ILE A 11 -6.24 -1.62 -8.82
N LYS A 12 -6.31 -2.85 -9.33
CA LYS A 12 -7.41 -3.27 -10.21
C LYS A 12 -8.76 -3.12 -9.52
N LYS A 13 -8.89 -3.60 -8.28
CA LYS A 13 -10.11 -3.46 -7.49
C LYS A 13 -10.47 -2.00 -7.23
N ALA A 14 -9.49 -1.12 -7.01
CA ALA A 14 -9.73 0.32 -6.85
C ALA A 14 -10.23 1.00 -8.15
N TRP A 15 -9.88 0.47 -9.32
CA TRP A 15 -10.46 0.93 -10.59
C TRP A 15 -11.87 0.39 -10.85
N GLU A 16 -12.13 -0.87 -10.47
CA GLU A 16 -13.43 -1.53 -10.70
C GLU A 16 -14.49 -1.12 -9.66
N ASP A 17 -14.07 -0.78 -8.44
CA ASP A 17 -14.94 -0.50 -7.31
C ASP A 17 -14.63 0.87 -6.68
N PRO A 18 -15.40 1.92 -7.04
CA PRO A 18 -15.16 3.27 -6.52
C PRO A 18 -15.42 3.39 -5.01
N ALA A 19 -16.26 2.54 -4.41
CA ALA A 19 -16.48 2.51 -2.97
C ALA A 19 -15.24 1.94 -2.25
N PHE A 20 -14.64 0.89 -2.82
CA PHE A 20 -13.36 0.37 -2.35
C PHE A 20 -12.25 1.42 -2.48
N LYS A 21 -12.17 2.14 -3.61
CA LYS A 21 -11.19 3.22 -3.80
C LYS A 21 -11.31 4.31 -2.74
N SER A 22 -12.54 4.79 -2.48
CA SER A 22 -12.78 5.81 -1.45
C SER A 22 -12.40 5.32 -0.05
N SER A 23 -12.68 4.05 0.24
CA SER A 23 -12.26 3.40 1.49
C SER A 23 -10.73 3.28 1.57
N LEU A 24 -10.07 2.90 0.48
CA LEU A 24 -8.62 2.77 0.40
C LEU A 24 -7.91 4.11 0.65
N LEU A 25 -8.46 5.21 0.11
CA LEU A 25 -7.93 6.56 0.32
C LEU A 25 -8.15 7.10 1.74
N SER A 26 -9.20 6.62 2.44
CA SER A 26 -9.52 7.05 3.80
C SER A 26 -8.83 6.20 4.86
N ASP A 27 -8.97 4.87 4.77
CA ASP A 27 -8.32 3.89 5.63
C ASP A 27 -7.81 2.69 4.80
N PRO A 28 -6.58 2.75 4.28
CA PRO A 28 -6.05 1.70 3.41
C PRO A 28 -5.86 0.38 4.15
N LYS A 29 -5.60 0.40 5.47
CA LYS A 29 -5.39 -0.81 6.26
C LYS A 29 -6.69 -1.60 6.36
N GLU A 30 -7.77 -0.94 6.75
CA GLU A 30 -9.08 -1.57 6.89
C GLU A 30 -9.62 -2.01 5.54
N ALA A 31 -9.47 -1.20 4.48
CA ALA A 31 -9.89 -1.57 3.14
C ALA A 31 -9.19 -2.83 2.63
N ILE A 32 -7.86 -2.92 2.78
CA ILE A 32 -7.08 -4.10 2.36
C ILE A 32 -7.45 -5.32 3.21
N LYS A 33 -7.62 -5.15 4.53
CA LYS A 33 -8.04 -6.23 5.43
C LYS A 33 -9.42 -6.77 5.06
N ALA A 34 -10.39 -5.89 4.80
CA ALA A 34 -11.75 -6.29 4.45
C ALA A 34 -11.83 -6.97 3.07
N ALA A 35 -11.06 -6.49 2.09
CA ALA A 35 -11.13 -7.00 0.72
C ALA A 35 -10.26 -8.23 0.45
N PHE A 36 -9.08 -8.31 1.07
CA PHE A 36 -8.07 -9.34 0.76
C PHE A 36 -7.68 -10.18 1.99
N GLY A 37 -8.18 -9.86 3.18
CA GLY A 37 -7.82 -10.56 4.41
C GLY A 37 -6.37 -10.32 4.86
N VAL A 38 -5.71 -9.29 4.34
CA VAL A 38 -4.30 -8.98 4.64
C VAL A 38 -4.24 -7.94 5.75
N GLU A 39 -3.55 -8.27 6.83
CA GLU A 39 -3.38 -7.36 7.96
C GLU A 39 -2.03 -6.64 7.88
N ILE A 40 -2.08 -5.30 7.85
CA ILE A 40 -0.90 -4.45 7.93
C ILE A 40 -0.53 -4.30 9.42
N PRO A 41 0.74 -4.49 9.81
CA PRO A 41 1.20 -4.31 11.19
C PRO A 41 0.83 -2.92 11.74
N ALA A 42 0.44 -2.87 13.02
CA ALA A 42 0.03 -1.61 13.67
C ALA A 42 1.14 -0.53 13.66
N GLY A 43 2.42 -0.95 13.71
CA GLY A 43 3.57 -0.05 13.68
C GLY A 43 3.89 0.57 12.32
N ILE A 44 3.20 0.17 11.25
CA ILE A 44 3.41 0.72 9.90
C ILE A 44 2.26 1.67 9.58
N GLU A 45 2.53 2.95 9.34
CA GLU A 45 1.53 3.86 8.78
C GLU A 45 1.45 3.64 7.27
N LEU A 46 0.25 3.28 6.78
CA LEU A 46 -0.01 3.08 5.37
C LEU A 46 -0.86 4.24 4.87
N LYS A 47 -0.43 4.88 3.80
CA LYS A 47 -1.17 5.97 3.15
C LYS A 47 -1.38 5.61 1.68
N ALA A 48 -2.62 5.60 1.23
CA ALA A 48 -2.94 5.49 -0.18
C ALA A 48 -3.07 6.89 -0.78
N VAL A 49 -2.50 7.07 -1.97
CA VAL A 49 -2.63 8.29 -2.76
C VAL A 49 -3.11 7.92 -4.16
N GLU A 50 -3.94 8.78 -4.72
CA GLU A 50 -4.40 8.65 -6.10
C GLU A 50 -3.52 9.51 -7.01
N GLU A 51 -2.90 8.88 -8.00
CA GLU A 51 -2.22 9.58 -9.08
C GLU A 51 -3.24 10.17 -10.06
N THR A 52 -3.10 11.45 -10.38
CA THR A 52 -3.95 12.17 -11.34
C THR A 52 -3.11 12.63 -12.51
N SER A 53 -3.73 12.98 -13.65
CA SER A 53 -3.00 13.40 -14.86
C SER A 53 -2.07 14.62 -14.68
N SER A 54 -2.16 15.32 -13.55
CA SER A 54 -1.36 16.50 -13.24
C SER A 54 -0.39 16.31 -12.07
N GLN A 55 -0.42 15.16 -11.40
CA GLN A 55 0.40 14.89 -10.21
C GLN A 55 0.99 13.49 -10.30
N TYR A 56 2.31 13.39 -10.21
CA TYR A 56 3.04 12.13 -10.11
C TYR A 56 3.61 11.96 -8.72
N TYR A 57 3.57 10.73 -8.21
CA TYR A 57 4.12 10.41 -6.88
C TYR A 57 5.41 9.60 -7.02
N LEU A 58 6.49 10.09 -6.42
CA LEU A 58 7.75 9.36 -6.31
C LEU A 58 7.94 8.89 -4.87
N VAL A 59 8.04 7.58 -4.68
CA VAL A 59 8.34 6.98 -3.38
C VAL A 59 9.85 6.97 -3.18
N ILE A 60 10.31 7.70 -2.16
CA ILE A 60 11.72 7.65 -1.74
C ILE A 60 11.77 6.82 -0.45
N PRO A 61 12.44 5.67 -0.45
CA PRO A 61 12.57 4.84 0.75
C PRO A 61 13.40 5.58 1.82
N PRO A 62 13.19 5.24 3.11
CA PRO A 62 14.02 5.78 4.18
C PRO A 62 15.50 5.41 3.96
N ASN A 63 16.39 6.28 4.41
CA ASN A 63 17.83 6.05 4.33
C ASN A 63 18.18 4.75 5.06
N PRO A 64 18.84 3.76 4.42
CA PRO A 64 19.14 2.48 5.05
C PRO A 64 20.01 2.59 6.30
N GLU A 65 20.75 3.68 6.50
CA GLU A 65 21.53 3.92 7.72
C GLU A 65 20.65 4.35 8.91
N ASP A 66 19.51 4.98 8.66
CA ASP A 66 18.54 5.41 9.67
C ASP A 66 17.55 4.30 10.06
N VAL A 67 17.45 3.24 9.26
CA VAL A 67 16.66 2.05 9.56
C VAL A 67 17.59 0.98 10.10
N SER A 68 17.72 0.88 11.42
CA SER A 68 18.42 -0.25 12.07
C SER A 68 17.73 -1.55 11.65
N VAL A 69 18.30 -2.19 10.63
CA VAL A 69 17.80 -3.43 10.02
C VAL A 69 17.95 -4.56 11.04
N ASP A 70 16.85 -4.89 11.72
CA ASP A 70 16.56 -6.30 11.98
C ASP A 70 16.05 -6.85 10.63
N PRO A 71 16.74 -7.81 10.00
CA PRO A 71 16.44 -8.23 8.63
C PRO A 71 15.16 -9.07 8.58
N ALA A 72 14.00 -8.40 8.59
CA ALA A 72 12.74 -8.94 8.10
C ALA A 72 12.63 -8.68 6.58
N PRO A 73 12.02 -9.60 5.82
CA PRO A 73 12.35 -9.82 4.41
C PRO A 73 11.88 -8.68 3.51
N ASN A 74 12.82 -8.12 2.73
CA ASN A 74 12.63 -7.41 1.46
C ASN A 74 11.22 -6.89 1.16
N ILE A 75 10.81 -5.79 1.79
CA ILE A 75 9.75 -4.94 1.25
C ILE A 75 10.42 -3.81 0.47
N VAL A 76 10.78 -4.11 -0.78
CA VAL A 76 11.12 -3.08 -1.78
C VAL A 76 9.77 -2.58 -2.32
N TRP A 77 9.52 -1.29 -2.16
CA TRP A 77 8.29 -0.62 -2.59
C TRP A 77 8.30 -0.37 -4.09
#